data_AF-A0A531KU62-F1
#
_entry.id   AF-A0A531KU62-F1
#
_cell.length_a   1.000
_cell.length_b   1.000
_cell.length_c   1.000
_cell.angle_alpha   90.00
_cell.angle_beta   90.00
_cell.angle_gamma   90.00
#
_symmetry.space_group_name_H-M   'P 1'
#
loop_
_entity.id
_entity.type
_entity.pdbx_description
1 polymer ?
#
loop_
_entity_poly.entity_id
_entity_poly.type
_entity_poly.pdbx_seq_one_letter_code
_entity_poly.pdbx_strand_id
1 'polypeptide(L)' 'IQAGEVITEIAQESVATPKDVMDRIAALKEQGRKNALLMLASKSGELRFVTIRMD' A
#
# COMPACT_ATOMS: atom_id res chain seq x y z
N ILE A 1 -9.19 -4.08 -2.67
CA ILE A 1 -8.57 -3.30 -3.76
C ILE A 1 -9.28 -3.60 -5.06
N GLN A 2 -9.38 -2.63 -5.96
CA GLN A 2 -9.94 -2.81 -7.30
C GLN A 2 -8.85 -2.63 -8.35
N ALA A 3 -8.92 -3.39 -9.44
CA ALA A 3 -7.96 -3.29 -10.52
C ALA A 3 -8.00 -1.90 -11.17
N GLY A 4 -6.82 -1.30 -11.38
CA GLY A 4 -6.68 0.05 -11.91
C GLY A 4 -6.61 1.16 -10.85
N GLU A 5 -6.63 0.81 -9.56
CA GLU A 5 -6.20 1.70 -8.48
C GLU A 5 -4.67 1.76 -8.42
N VAL A 6 -4.13 2.95 -8.13
CA VAL A 6 -2.69 3.18 -7.97
C VAL A 6 -2.38 3.29 -6.49
N ILE A 7 -1.41 2.51 -6.00
CA ILE A 7 -0.91 2.61 -4.63
C ILE A 7 0.05 3.80 -4.57
N THR A 8 -0.25 4.79 -3.74
CA THR A 8 0.58 6.00 -3.59
C THR A 8 1.38 5.99 -2.30
N GLU A 9 0.89 5.32 -1.25
CA GLU A 9 1.59 5.20 0.03
C GLU A 9 1.37 3.84 0.69
N ILE A 10 2.35 3.41 1.49
CA ILE A 10 2.30 2.24 2.35
C ILE A 10 2.80 2.62 3.75
N ALA A 11 1.93 2.47 4.75
CA ALA A 11 2.20 2.84 6.13
C ALA A 11 2.72 4.28 6.28
N GLN A 12 2.10 5.23 5.56
CA GLN A 12 2.45 6.67 5.53
C GLN A 12 3.80 6.99 4.87
N GLU A 13 4.36 6.05 4.09
CA GLU A 13 5.52 6.33 3.25
C GLU A 13 5.14 6.23 1.77
N SER A 14 5.51 7.25 1.00
CA SER A 14 5.22 7.32 -0.42
C SER A 14 5.99 6.28 -1.21
N VAL A 15 5.29 5.67 -2.17
CA VAL A 15 5.84 4.67 -3.09
C VAL A 15 5.60 5.12 -4.51
N ALA A 16 6.59 4.95 -5.38
CA ALA A 16 6.48 5.34 -6.79
C ALA A 16 6.59 4.14 -7.72
N THR A 17 7.28 3.09 -7.29
CA THR A 17 7.53 1.90 -8.10
C THR A 17 6.93 0.63 -7.48
N PRO A 18 6.65 -0.40 -8.30
CA PRO A 18 6.27 -1.71 -7.78
C PRO A 18 7.32 -2.32 -6.85
N LYS A 19 8.61 -2.00 -7.05
CA LYS A 19 9.68 -2.44 -6.17
C LYS A 19 9.55 -1.83 -4.79
N ASP A 20 9.29 -0.52 -4.70
CA ASP A 20 9.06 0.15 -3.41
C ASP A 20 7.90 -0.52 -2.68
N VAL A 21 6.79 -0.79 -3.36
CA VAL A 21 5.64 -1.50 -2.77
C VAL A 21 6.06 -2.82 -2.12
N MET A 22 6.82 -3.65 -2.84
CA MET A 22 7.28 -4.95 -2.34
C MET A 22 8.24 -4.82 -1.16
N ASP A 23 9.21 -3.91 -1.25
CA ASP A 23 10.21 -3.67 -0.20
C ASP A 23 9.53 -3.17 1.08
N ARG A 24 8.53 -2.28 0.96
CA ARG A 24 7.75 -1.75 2.09
C ARG A 24 6.90 -2.83 2.74
N ILE A 25 6.23 -3.69 1.97
CA ILE A 25 5.44 -4.81 2.50
C ILE A 25 6.36 -5.83 3.21
N ALA A 26 7.53 -6.13 2.64
CA ALA A 26 8.52 -7.01 3.26
C ALA A 26 9.00 -6.44 4.62
N ALA A 27 9.37 -5.17 4.67
CA ALA A 27 9.78 -4.51 5.91
C ALA A 27 8.67 -4.53 6.98
N LEU A 28 7.40 -4.35 6.60
CA LEU A 28 6.28 -4.45 7.54
C LEU A 28 6.10 -5.88 8.07
N LYS A 29 6.28 -6.91 7.22
CA LYS A 29 6.25 -8.31 7.64
C LYS A 29 7.40 -8.65 8.59
N GLU A 30 8.60 -8.16 8.33
CA GLU A 30 9.77 -8.32 9.21
C GLU A 30 9.57 -7.66 10.59
N GLN A 31 8.84 -6.54 10.64
CA GLN A 31 8.43 -5.89 11.88
C GLN A 31 7.32 -6.66 12.64
N GLY A 32 6.87 -7.82 12.14
CA GLY A 32 5.80 -8.60 12.73
C GLY A 32 4.41 -8.00 12.55
N ARG A 33 4.25 -7.00 11.67
CA ARG A 33 2.93 -6.43 11.39
C ARG A 33 2.14 -7.39 10.51
N LYS A 34 0.87 -7.57 10.86
CA LYS A 34 -0.08 -8.39 10.09
C LYS A 34 -0.95 -7.58 9.15
N ASN A 35 -0.89 -6.27 9.22
CA ASN A 35 -1.72 -5.35 8.46
C ASN A 35 -0.85 -4.27 7.82
N ALA A 36 -1.12 -3.95 6.56
CA ALA A 36 -0.58 -2.79 5.87
C ALA A 36 -1.71 -1.79 5.60
N LEU A 37 -1.47 -0.53 5.96
CA LEU A 37 -2.32 0.59 5.56
C LEU A 37 -1.81 1.10 4.22
N LEU A 38 -2.66 1.04 3.18
CA LEU A 38 -2.35 1.51 1.84
C LEU A 38 -3.17 2.76 1.54
N MET A 39 -2.53 3.76 0.92
CA MET A 39 -3.26 4.83 0.24
C MET A 39 -3.39 4.49 -1.24
N LEU A 40 -4.63 4.52 -1.73
CA LEU A 40 -4.99 4.19 -3.09
C LEU A 40 -5.58 5.42 -3.77
N ALA A 41 -5.08 5.75 -4.95
CA ALA A 41 -5.68 6.70 -5.85
C ALA A 41 -6.57 5.96 -6.87
N SER A 42 -7.83 6.37 -6.97
CA SER A 42 -8.72 5.92 -8.04
C SER A 42 -8.35 6.59 -9.38
N LYS A 43 -8.91 6.09 -10.48
CA LYS A 43 -8.81 6.75 -11.79
C LYS A 43 -9.43 8.16 -11.82
N SER A 44 -10.37 8.45 -10.92
CA SER A 44 -10.98 9.78 -10.76
C SER A 44 -10.15 10.72 -9.88
N GLY A 45 -9.04 10.25 -9.30
CA GLY A 45 -8.17 11.03 -8.41
C GLY A 45 -8.61 11.01 -6.94
N GLU A 46 -9.62 10.22 -6.59
CA GLU A 46 -10.05 10.05 -5.20
C GLU A 46 -9.03 9.22 -4.43
N LEU A 47 -8.59 9.75 -3.28
CA LEU A 47 -7.71 9.06 -2.36
C LEU A 47 -8.52 8.34 -1.30
N ARG A 48 -8.19 7.06 -1.08
CA ARG A 48 -8.78 6.26 -0.01
C ARG A 48 -7.73 5.46 0.72
N PHE A 49 -7.96 5.26 2.02
CA PHE A 49 -7.17 4.36 2.83
C PHE A 49 -7.80 2.98 2.87
N VAL A 50 -7.01 1.95 2.59
CA VAL A 50 -7.43 0.55 2.71
C VAL A 50 -6.41 -0.20 3.54
N THR A 51 -6.89 -0.85 4.59
CA THR A 51 -6.07 -1.77 5.38
C THR A 51 -6.19 -3.15 4.77
N ILE A 52 -5.05 -3.73 4.39
CA ILE A 52 -4.98 -5.11 3.90
C ILE A 52 -4.24 -5.94 4.93
N ARG A 53 -4.81 -7.11 5.22
CA ARG A 53 -4.14 -8.12 6.02
C ARG A 53 -3.06 -8.80 5.18
N MET A 54 -1.83 -8.75 5.68
CA MET A 54 -0.66 -9.37 5.06
C MET A 54 -0.53 -10.79 5.61
N ASP A 55 -1.33 -11.70 5.06
CA ASP A 55 -1.23 -13.13 5.35
C ASP A 55 0.02 -13.75 4.68
#